data_AF-A0A0H5RV65-F1
#
_entry.id   AF-A0A0H5RV65-F1
#
_cell.length_a   1.000
_cell.length_b   1.000
_cell.length_c   1.000
_cell.angle_alpha   90.00
_cell.angle_beta   90.00
_cell.angle_gamma   90.00
#
_symmetry.space_group_name_H-M   'P 1'
#
loop_
_entity.id
_entity.type
_entity.pdbx_description
1 polymer ?
#
loop_
_entity_poly.entity_id
_entity_poly.type
_entity_poly.pdbx_seq_one_letter_code
_entity_poly.pdbx_strand_id
1 'polypeptide(L)'
;VQRADSFVISIIKDAWTARWERAKLDMIDKGQWSDAGRKGGASSGKLINPGKSFFLQLVADAVRDVNSQRDANGLTYARKAMIRCGLSLDINGQWSEQQLSRELQIIIRKYPAYFEGRPVESE
;
A
#
# COMPACT_ATOMS: atom_id res chain seq x y z
N VAL A 1 1.09 -0.98 -14.90
CA VAL A 1 0.93 -0.65 -13.46
C VAL A 1 2.17 0.10 -13.02
N GLN A 2 2.05 1.32 -12.49
CA GLN A 2 3.22 2.05 -12.00
C GLN A 2 3.81 1.31 -10.79
N ARG A 3 5.14 1.43 -10.56
CA ARG A 3 5.83 0.67 -9.51
C ARG A 3 5.36 1.02 -8.08
N ALA A 4 4.79 2.21 -7.84
CA ALA A 4 4.18 2.54 -6.55
C ALA A 4 2.84 1.84 -6.35
N ASP A 5 2.02 1.76 -7.40
CA ASP A 5 0.68 1.17 -7.33
C ASP A 5 0.73 -0.32 -6.96
N SER A 6 1.78 -1.04 -7.36
CA SER A 6 1.88 -2.47 -7.05
C SER A 6 2.33 -2.75 -5.62
N PHE A 7 3.09 -1.84 -4.98
CA PHE A 7 3.78 -2.13 -3.73
C PHE A 7 3.03 -1.64 -2.48
N VAL A 8 2.53 -0.41 -2.46
CA VAL A 8 1.82 0.10 -1.26
C VAL A 8 0.43 -0.52 -1.16
N ILE A 9 -0.26 -0.68 -2.29
CA ILE A 9 -1.59 -1.28 -2.33
C ILE A 9 -1.54 -2.74 -1.89
N SER A 10 -0.50 -3.51 -2.26
CA SER A 10 -0.38 -4.90 -1.81
C SER A 10 -0.21 -4.97 -0.29
N ILE A 11 0.63 -4.12 0.29
CA ILE A 11 0.84 -4.12 1.75
C ILE A 11 -0.42 -3.68 2.51
N ILE A 12 -1.19 -2.72 1.98
CA ILE A 12 -2.49 -2.34 2.56
C ILE A 12 -3.48 -3.50 2.50
N LYS A 13 -3.53 -4.26 1.39
CA LYS A 13 -4.39 -5.44 1.26
C LYS A 13 -4.01 -6.53 2.26
N ASP A 14 -2.71 -6.76 2.47
CA ASP A 14 -2.24 -7.75 3.44
C ASP A 14 -2.62 -7.34 4.87
N ALA A 15 -2.39 -6.08 5.23
CA ALA A 15 -2.77 -5.53 6.55
C ALA A 15 -4.29 -5.59 6.79
N TRP A 16 -5.08 -5.23 5.78
CA TRP A 16 -6.53 -5.34 5.83
C TRP A 16 -6.98 -6.79 6.03
N THR A 17 -6.40 -7.73 5.26
CA THR A 17 -6.73 -9.16 5.35
C THR A 17 -6.44 -9.71 6.74
N ALA A 18 -5.26 -9.42 7.29
CA ALA A 18 -4.88 -9.85 8.63
C ALA A 18 -5.82 -9.30 9.71
N ARG A 19 -6.25 -8.04 9.60
CA ARG A 19 -7.24 -7.43 10.50
C ARG A 19 -8.61 -8.09 10.38
N TRP A 20 -9.04 -8.39 9.16
CA TRP A 20 -10.31 -9.07 8.93
C TRP A 20 -10.31 -10.50 9.47
N GLU A 21 -9.23 -11.26 9.31
CA GLU A 21 -9.09 -12.59 9.90
C GLU A 21 -9.20 -12.55 11.43
N ARG A 22 -8.53 -11.60 12.10
CA ARG A 22 -8.65 -11.42 13.55
C ARG A 22 -10.07 -11.07 13.97
N ALA A 23 -10.74 -10.18 13.24
CA ALA A 23 -12.13 -9.84 13.52
C ALA A 23 -13.05 -11.06 13.37
N LYS A 24 -12.87 -11.88 12.34
CA LYS A 24 -13.63 -13.13 12.19
C LYS A 24 -13.42 -14.08 13.38
N LEU A 25 -12.19 -14.24 13.87
CA LEU A 25 -11.92 -15.06 15.05
C LEU A 25 -12.66 -14.55 16.29
N ASP A 26 -12.62 -13.24 16.55
CA ASP A 26 -13.36 -12.62 17.66
C ASP A 26 -14.88 -12.81 17.52
N MET A 27 -15.41 -12.74 16.30
CA MET A 27 -16.83 -13.00 16.03
C MET A 27 -17.19 -14.48 16.27
N ILE A 28 -16.30 -15.41 15.92
CA ILE A 28 -16.45 -16.85 16.19
C ILE A 28 -16.50 -17.09 17.69
N ASP A 29 -15.55 -16.53 18.45
CA ASP A 29 -15.47 -16.66 19.91
C ASP A 29 -16.72 -16.10 20.60
N LYS A 30 -17.29 -15.02 20.05
CA LYS A 30 -18.54 -14.39 20.53
C LYS A 30 -19.81 -15.08 20.05
N GLY A 31 -19.71 -16.17 19.27
CA GLY A 31 -20.86 -16.90 18.75
C GLY A 31 -21.73 -16.09 17.79
N GLN A 32 -21.15 -15.13 17.07
CA GLN A 32 -21.85 -14.21 16.16
C GLN A 32 -22.18 -14.85 14.81
N TRP A 33 -22.92 -15.95 14.87
CA TRP A 33 -23.38 -16.70 13.70
C TRP A 33 -24.69 -16.11 13.16
N SER A 34 -24.84 -16.05 11.83
CA SER A 34 -26.06 -15.53 11.20
C SER A 34 -27.31 -16.37 11.48
N ASP A 35 -27.11 -17.62 11.90
CA ASP A 35 -28.17 -18.60 12.09
C ASP A 35 -28.52 -18.81 13.58
N ALA A 36 -27.97 -17.99 14.48
CA ALA A 36 -28.25 -18.03 15.92
C ALA A 36 -29.76 -17.92 16.17
N GLY A 37 -30.39 -19.04 16.54
CA GLY A 37 -31.84 -19.13 16.80
C GLY A 37 -32.67 -19.95 15.81
N ARG A 38 -32.10 -20.54 14.74
CA ARG A 38 -32.85 -21.48 13.89
C ARG A 38 -33.09 -22.81 14.60
N LYS A 39 -34.35 -23.14 14.92
CA LYS A 39 -34.75 -24.50 15.31
C LYS A 39 -34.73 -25.41 14.08
N GLY A 40 -33.87 -26.42 14.09
CA GLY A 40 -33.97 -27.60 13.20
C GLY A 40 -33.20 -27.57 11.88
N GLY A 41 -32.31 -26.62 11.65
CA GLY A 41 -31.48 -26.57 10.43
C GLY A 41 -29.98 -26.65 10.73
N ALA A 42 -29.24 -27.41 9.92
CA ALA A 42 -27.77 -27.38 9.96
C ALA A 42 -27.27 -25.94 9.80
N SER A 43 -26.40 -25.51 10.72
CA SER A 43 -25.79 -24.18 10.66
C SER A 43 -24.94 -24.06 9.40
N SER A 44 -25.07 -22.95 8.66
CA SER A 44 -24.24 -22.70 7.47
C SER A 44 -22.79 -22.32 7.81
N GLY A 45 -22.47 -22.15 9.10
CA GLY A 45 -21.18 -21.65 9.57
C GLY A 45 -20.92 -20.19 9.20
N LYS A 46 -21.94 -19.46 8.74
CA LYS A 46 -21.83 -18.08 8.29
C LYS A 46 -21.84 -17.12 9.47
N LEU A 47 -20.89 -16.19 9.51
CA LEU A 47 -20.86 -15.09 10.47
C LEU A 47 -21.84 -13.97 10.09
N ILE A 48 -22.32 -13.22 11.08
CA ILE A 48 -23.12 -12.00 10.83
C ILE A 48 -22.34 -11.00 10.00
N ASN A 49 -23.02 -10.16 9.21
CA ASN A 49 -22.37 -9.06 8.52
C ASN A 49 -22.22 -7.86 9.47
N PRO A 50 -21.00 -7.39 9.79
CA PRO A 50 -20.77 -6.24 10.68
C PRO A 50 -21.26 -4.89 10.11
N GLY A 51 -21.53 -4.84 8.80
CA GLY A 51 -22.02 -3.65 8.11
C GLY A 51 -20.92 -2.73 7.57
N LYS A 52 -21.34 -1.69 6.84
CA LYS A 52 -20.44 -0.81 6.06
C LYS A 52 -19.46 -0.01 6.93
N SER A 53 -19.92 0.54 8.04
CA SER A 53 -19.09 1.37 8.93
C SER A 53 -17.89 0.60 9.47
N PHE A 54 -18.11 -0.66 9.85
CA PHE A 54 -17.04 -1.55 10.29
C PHE A 54 -15.96 -1.72 9.22
N PHE A 55 -16.33 -2.05 7.98
CA PHE A 55 -15.35 -2.26 6.91
C PHE A 55 -14.60 -0.97 6.55
N LEU A 56 -15.28 0.18 6.56
CA LEU A 56 -14.63 1.48 6.33
C LEU A 56 -13.61 1.79 7.42
N GLN A 57 -13.95 1.54 8.69
CA GLN A 57 -13.01 1.69 9.80
C GLN A 57 -11.83 0.73 9.68
N LEU A 58 -12.08 -0.53 9.31
CA LEU A 58 -11.04 -1.55 9.14
C LEU A 58 -10.05 -1.16 8.04
N VAL A 59 -10.54 -0.61 6.92
CA VAL A 59 -9.68 -0.03 5.86
C VAL A 59 -8.89 1.16 6.38
N ALA A 60 -9.54 2.10 7.07
CA ALA A 60 -8.86 3.28 7.60
C ALA A 60 -7.72 2.90 8.55
N ASP A 61 -7.95 1.92 9.42
CA ASP A 61 -6.93 1.47 10.36
C ASP A 61 -5.82 0.67 9.66
N ALA A 62 -6.14 -0.15 8.65
CA ALA A 62 -5.11 -0.82 7.84
C ALA A 62 -4.19 0.20 7.14
N VAL A 63 -4.74 1.30 6.62
CA VAL A 63 -3.97 2.39 6.03
C VAL A 63 -3.09 3.08 7.09
N ARG A 64 -3.62 3.35 8.29
CA ARG A 64 -2.84 3.94 9.40
C ARG A 64 -1.68 3.04 9.81
N ASP A 65 -1.92 1.74 9.95
CA ASP A 65 -0.87 0.77 10.29
C ASP A 65 0.24 0.80 9.25
N VAL A 66 -0.10 0.68 7.96
CA VAL A 66 0.90 0.66 6.88
C VAL A 66 1.67 1.98 6.80
N ASN A 67 1.00 3.12 7.04
CA ASN A 67 1.66 4.41 7.09
C ASN A 67 2.65 4.53 8.27
N SER A 68 2.38 3.85 9.39
CA SER A 68 3.26 3.81 10.57
C SER A 68 4.41 2.81 10.44
N GLN A 69 4.27 1.81 9.56
CA GLN A 69 5.29 0.79 9.37
C GLN A 69 6.55 1.36 8.70
N ARG A 70 7.69 0.89 9.21
CA ARG A 70 9.02 1.21 8.71
C ARG A 70 9.71 -0.07 8.29
N ASP A 71 10.48 -0.01 7.22
CA ASP A 71 11.37 -1.12 6.87
C ASP A 71 12.62 -1.15 7.77
N ALA A 72 13.50 -2.13 7.55
CA ALA A 72 14.71 -2.34 8.34
C ALA A 72 15.64 -1.11 8.39
N ASN A 73 15.51 -0.19 7.42
CA ASN A 73 16.30 1.04 7.34
C ASN A 73 15.56 2.25 7.96
N GLY A 74 14.45 2.01 8.67
CA GLY A 74 13.63 3.06 9.28
C GLY A 74 12.76 3.83 8.28
N LEU A 75 12.67 3.39 7.03
CA LEU A 75 11.94 4.08 5.98
C LEU A 75 10.46 3.72 5.99
N THR A 76 9.57 4.72 5.99
CA THR A 76 8.13 4.45 5.86
C THR A 76 7.80 3.89 4.49
N TYR A 77 6.81 3.01 4.38
CA TYR A 77 6.38 2.47 3.09
C TYR A 77 5.93 3.56 2.11
N ALA A 78 5.31 4.63 2.60
CA ALA A 78 4.97 5.81 1.82
C ALA A 78 6.23 6.46 1.20
N ARG A 79 7.26 6.73 2.02
CA ARG A 79 8.52 7.31 1.51
C ARG A 79 9.22 6.37 0.53
N LYS A 80 9.19 5.06 0.80
CA LYS A 80 9.72 4.03 -0.10
C LYS A 80 9.04 4.04 -1.46
N ALA A 81 7.72 4.24 -1.49
CA ALA A 81 6.97 4.36 -2.72
C ALA A 81 7.32 5.65 -3.49
N MET A 82 7.43 6.78 -2.79
CA MET A 82 7.85 8.05 -3.39
C MET A 82 9.24 7.94 -4.05
N ILE A 83 10.20 7.29 -3.38
CA ILE A 83 11.53 7.03 -3.93
C ILE A 83 11.46 6.18 -5.20
N ARG A 84 10.64 5.11 -5.18
CA ARG A 84 10.46 4.19 -6.32
C ARG A 84 9.75 4.83 -7.52
N CYS A 85 9.02 5.91 -7.30
CA CYS A 85 8.34 6.68 -8.34
C CYS A 85 9.08 7.94 -8.77
N GLY A 86 10.32 8.15 -8.29
CA GLY A 86 11.07 9.35 -8.63
C GLY A 86 10.43 10.64 -8.11
N LEU A 87 9.67 10.57 -7.01
CA LEU A 87 9.00 11.69 -6.35
C LEU A 87 9.72 12.15 -5.06
N SER A 88 10.88 11.54 -4.75
CA SER A 88 11.67 11.86 -3.56
C SER A 88 13.14 11.53 -3.79
N LEU A 89 14.02 12.25 -3.09
CA LEU A 89 15.42 11.86 -2.88
C LEU A 89 15.50 10.44 -2.31
N ASP A 90 16.57 9.73 -2.66
CA ASP A 90 16.85 8.38 -2.19
C ASP A 90 17.12 8.32 -0.67
N ILE A 91 17.58 7.16 -0.19
CA ILE A 91 17.89 6.95 1.23
C ILE A 91 19.08 7.80 1.72
N ASN A 92 19.98 8.21 0.83
CA ASN A 92 21.17 9.01 1.09
C ASN A 92 20.91 10.51 0.89
N GLY A 93 19.70 10.90 0.48
CA GLY A 93 19.38 12.29 0.15
C GLY A 93 19.88 12.74 -1.21
N GLN A 94 20.15 11.80 -2.13
CA GLN A 94 20.61 12.08 -3.48
C GLN A 94 19.54 11.71 -4.52
N TRP A 95 19.59 12.38 -5.66
CA TRP A 95 18.85 11.97 -6.85
C TRP A 95 19.67 10.97 -7.65
N SER A 96 19.02 9.91 -8.13
CA SER A 96 19.60 8.95 -9.06
C SER A 96 18.73 8.79 -10.31
N GLU A 97 19.36 8.71 -11.48
CA GLU A 97 18.70 8.40 -12.75
C GLU A 97 17.88 7.11 -12.69
N GLN A 98 18.26 6.16 -11.83
CA GLN A 98 17.57 4.87 -11.67
C GLN A 98 16.16 5.03 -11.11
N GLN A 99 15.84 6.19 -10.52
CA GLN A 99 14.52 6.52 -10.01
C GLN A 99 13.55 6.99 -11.12
N LEU A 100 14.07 7.35 -12.29
CA LEU A 100 13.28 7.80 -13.43
C LEU A 100 12.75 6.63 -14.26
N SER A 101 11.73 6.89 -15.09
CA SER A 101 11.25 5.89 -16.05
C SER A 101 12.33 5.56 -17.08
N ARG A 102 12.18 4.42 -17.78
CA ARG A 102 13.18 3.98 -18.77
C ARG A 102 13.30 4.98 -19.92
N GLU A 103 12.20 5.60 -20.30
CA GLU A 103 12.11 6.61 -21.36
C GLU A 103 12.91 7.86 -20.99
N LEU A 104 12.76 8.36 -19.76
CA LEU A 104 13.53 9.50 -19.25
C LEU A 104 15.02 9.17 -19.12
N GLN A 105 15.36 7.96 -18.67
CA GLN A 105 16.76 7.49 -18.65
C GLN A 105 17.37 7.47 -20.05
N ILE A 106 16.60 7.08 -21.08
CA ILE A 106 17.08 7.11 -22.48
C ILE A 106 17.32 8.56 -22.94
N ILE A 107 16.44 9.50 -22.58
CA ILE A 107 16.62 10.92 -22.90
C ILE A 107 17.88 11.47 -22.24
N ILE A 108 18.10 11.20 -20.95
CA ILE A 108 19.30 11.64 -20.22
C ILE A 108 20.56 11.08 -20.88
N ARG A 109 20.59 9.79 -21.22
CA ARG A 109 21.74 9.17 -21.92
C ARG A 109 22.02 9.80 -23.28
N LYS A 110 20.97 10.27 -23.98
CA LYS A 110 21.11 10.95 -25.27
C LYS A 110 21.60 12.40 -25.11
N TYR A 111 21.31 13.03 -23.97
CA TYR A 111 21.55 14.45 -23.72
C TYR A 111 22.19 14.71 -22.33
N PRO A 112 23.34 14.08 -22.00
CA PRO A 112 23.90 14.13 -20.65
C PRO A 112 24.30 15.55 -20.24
N ALA A 113 24.86 16.33 -21.16
CA ALA A 113 25.29 17.70 -20.88
C ALA A 113 24.12 18.60 -20.41
N TYR A 114 22.92 18.42 -20.99
CA TYR A 114 21.74 19.21 -20.60
C TYR A 114 21.17 18.74 -19.26
N PHE A 115 21.25 17.44 -18.97
CA PHE A 115 20.90 16.91 -17.66
C PHE A 115 21.83 17.42 -16.55
N GLU A 116 23.12 17.60 -16.83
CA GLU A 116 24.12 18.18 -15.92
C GLU A 116 24.03 19.72 -15.80
N GLY A 117 23.04 20.35 -16.44
CA GLY A 117 22.75 21.78 -16.29
C GLY A 117 23.26 22.68 -17.40
N ARG A 118 23.71 22.12 -18.55
CA ARG A 118 23.94 22.94 -19.75
C ARG A 118 22.62 23.63 -20.14
N PRO A 119 22.59 24.96 -20.31
CA PRO A 119 21.41 25.66 -20.76
C PRO A 119 20.94 25.11 -22.11
N VAL A 120 19.63 24.94 -22.26
CA VAL A 120 19.02 24.69 -23.57
C VAL A 120 18.91 26.04 -24.26
N GLU A 121 19.61 26.21 -25.38
CA GLU A 121 19.47 27.40 -26.22
C GLU A 121 18.03 27.42 -26.76
N SER A 122 17.28 28.46 -26.43
CA SER A 122 15.97 28.72 -27.02
C SER A 122 16.16 29.34 -28.40
N GLU A 123 15.62 28.71 -29.45
CA GLU A 123 15.46 29.31 -30.78
C GLU A 123 14.58 30.58 -30.73
#